data_AF-A0A1I8JB20-F1
#
_entry.id   AF-A0A1I8JB20-F1
#
_cell.length_a   1.000
_cell.length_b   1.000
_cell.length_c   1.000
_cell.angle_alpha   90.00
_cell.angle_beta   90.00
_cell.angle_gamma   90.00
#
_symmetry.space_group_name_H-M   'P 1'
#
loop_
_entity.id
_entity.type
_entity.pdbx_description
1 polymer ?
#
loop_
_entity_poly.entity_id
_entity_poly.type
_entity_poly.pdbx_seq_one_letter_code
_entity_poly.pdbx_strand_id
1 'polypeptide(L)'
;WCNNTCCNPSTCKLASGAACASGQCCNLTTCSLKSQGVVCRPRKRACDLEEYCNGTSEWCPEFDDFMIDGSECLNGQAYCFNGRCSDRNTRCSMMFNASDFRAAPAFYSEATTQASQLGYCDYSMTGISPLAYNYTGCSHENQRCGLLYCTSNIASGDPIPVWQGANLADAKVFEGSVNSTNVIAAFMQLDLRSSGYRDPGLVPNGAECGTGRMCVDSQCVAINTTRCPNCNGNGWCTQSGQCFCSPGFAPPKLPAGWNGRLHDQPSA
;
A
#
# COMPACT_ATOMS: atom_id res chain seq x y z
N TRP A 1 2.97 11.96 -37.25
CA TRP A 1 4.23 11.36 -37.71
C TRP A 1 4.52 10.15 -36.84
N CYS A 2 4.84 8.99 -37.41
CA CYS A 2 5.10 7.74 -36.68
C CYS A 2 6.53 7.29 -36.99
N ASN A 3 7.39 7.22 -35.97
CA ASN A 3 8.82 6.87 -36.11
C ASN A 3 9.09 5.38 -35.81
N ASN A 4 8.06 4.54 -35.86
CA ASN A 4 8.19 3.14 -35.49
C ASN A 4 8.57 2.31 -36.71
N THR A 5 9.84 1.91 -36.82
CA THR A 5 10.34 1.09 -37.94
C THR A 5 9.77 -0.33 -37.96
N CYS A 6 9.19 -0.78 -36.84
CA CYS A 6 8.60 -2.11 -36.71
C CYS A 6 7.14 -2.18 -37.17
N CYS A 7 6.49 -1.03 -37.43
CA CYS A 7 5.11 -0.94 -37.87
C CYS A 7 4.98 -0.06 -39.11
N ASN A 8 4.26 -0.54 -40.11
CA ASN A 8 3.91 0.28 -41.26
C ASN A 8 2.80 1.26 -40.88
N PRO A 9 3.05 2.59 -40.88
CA PRO A 9 2.09 3.57 -40.39
C PRO A 9 0.87 3.77 -41.30
N SER A 10 0.93 3.32 -42.56
CA SER A 10 -0.18 3.42 -43.51
C SER A 10 -1.14 2.24 -43.41
N THR A 11 -0.66 1.07 -42.95
CA THR A 11 -1.46 -0.15 -42.89
C THR A 11 -1.73 -0.64 -41.47
N CYS A 12 -1.05 -0.07 -40.46
CA CYS A 12 -1.07 -0.53 -39.08
C CYS A 12 -0.70 -2.01 -38.93
N LYS A 13 0.17 -2.52 -39.81
CA LYS A 13 0.68 -3.89 -39.78
C LYS A 13 2.15 -3.91 -39.42
N LEU A 14 2.60 -5.03 -38.85
CA LEU A 14 4.02 -5.28 -38.62
C LEU A 14 4.82 -5.14 -39.92
N ALA A 15 6.00 -4.53 -39.82
CA ALA A 15 6.97 -4.51 -40.90
C ALA A 15 7.47 -5.94 -41.19
N SER A 16 7.99 -6.17 -42.41
CA SER A 16 8.53 -7.48 -42.78
C SER A 16 9.64 -7.90 -41.82
N GLY A 17 9.52 -9.09 -41.23
CA GLY A 17 10.49 -9.63 -40.25
C GLY A 17 10.34 -9.12 -38.82
N ALA A 18 9.38 -8.22 -38.53
CA ALA A 18 9.08 -7.79 -37.17
C ALA A 18 8.23 -8.84 -36.43
N ALA A 19 8.61 -9.18 -35.21
CA ALA A 19 7.82 -10.01 -34.30
C ALA A 19 6.86 -9.20 -33.43
N CYS A 20 7.18 -7.92 -33.19
CA CYS A 20 6.40 -6.99 -32.40
C CYS A 20 6.67 -5.55 -32.85
N ALA A 21 5.80 -4.62 -32.47
CA ALA A 21 5.99 -3.19 -32.72
C ALA A 21 5.54 -2.27 -31.58
N SER A 22 5.12 -2.83 -30.44
CA SER A 22 4.69 -2.07 -29.26
C SER A 22 4.85 -2.91 -28.00
N GLY A 23 4.60 -2.32 -26.84
CA GLY A 23 4.64 -3.03 -25.56
C GLY A 23 6.01 -3.05 -24.89
N GLN A 24 6.01 -3.22 -23.57
CA GLN A 24 7.20 -3.14 -22.71
C GLN A 24 8.21 -4.26 -22.98
N CYS A 25 7.74 -5.38 -23.56
CA CYS A 25 8.53 -6.54 -23.92
C CYS A 25 8.91 -6.59 -25.40
N CYS A 26 8.74 -5.49 -26.14
CA CYS A 26 9.27 -5.36 -27.50
C CYS A 26 10.56 -4.54 -27.52
N ASN A 27 11.59 -5.04 -28.21
CA ASN A 27 12.75 -4.24 -28.59
C ASN A 27 12.41 -3.50 -29.89
N LEU A 28 12.06 -2.21 -29.79
CA LEU A 28 11.67 -1.39 -30.96
C LEU A 28 12.82 -1.07 -31.91
N THR A 29 14.07 -1.37 -31.55
CA THR A 29 15.24 -1.21 -32.43
C THR A 29 15.44 -2.45 -33.30
N THR A 30 15.22 -3.65 -32.75
CA THR A 30 15.36 -4.92 -33.49
C THR A 30 14.04 -5.49 -33.98
N CYS A 31 12.91 -4.90 -33.57
CA CYS A 31 11.56 -5.38 -33.82
C CYS A 31 11.32 -6.82 -33.34
N SER A 32 12.00 -7.21 -32.25
CA SER A 32 11.97 -8.57 -31.70
C SER A 32 11.45 -8.55 -30.27
N LEU A 33 10.84 -9.67 -29.84
CA LEU A 33 10.46 -9.87 -28.45
C LEU A 33 11.72 -9.89 -27.57
N LYS A 34 11.63 -9.24 -26.41
CA LYS A 34 12.65 -9.36 -25.34
C LYS A 34 12.64 -10.79 -24.82
N SER A 35 13.82 -11.29 -24.43
CA SER A 35 13.95 -12.62 -23.84
C SER A 35 13.17 -12.76 -22.53
N GLN A 36 12.86 -14.00 -22.18
CA GLN A 36 12.33 -14.34 -20.86
C GLN A 36 13.26 -13.83 -19.75
N GLY A 37 12.72 -13.36 -18.63
CA GLY A 37 13.52 -12.85 -17.51
C GLY A 37 13.94 -11.38 -17.61
N VAL A 38 13.56 -10.66 -18.68
CA VAL A 38 13.82 -9.22 -18.76
C VAL A 38 12.75 -8.45 -17.99
N VAL A 39 13.15 -7.64 -17.00
CA VAL A 39 12.23 -6.78 -16.24
C VAL A 39 11.47 -5.85 -17.19
N CYS A 40 10.14 -5.92 -17.16
CA CYS A 40 9.25 -5.07 -17.95
C CYS A 40 8.42 -4.11 -17.09
N ARG A 41 8.21 -4.43 -15.80
CA ARG A 41 7.71 -3.51 -14.80
C ARG A 41 8.59 -3.59 -13.54
N PRO A 42 9.31 -2.51 -13.21
CA PRO A 42 10.06 -2.44 -11.97
C PRO A 42 9.14 -2.38 -10.75
N ARG A 43 9.65 -2.85 -9.62
CA ARG A 43 9.05 -2.67 -8.30
C ARG A 43 8.91 -1.18 -7.97
N LYS A 44 7.71 -0.76 -7.55
CA LYS A 44 7.39 0.63 -7.20
C LYS A 44 7.32 0.88 -5.69
N ARG A 45 7.06 -0.14 -4.88
CA ARG A 45 6.80 -0.03 -3.43
C ARG A 45 7.37 -1.19 -2.64
N ALA A 46 7.43 -1.04 -1.32
CA ALA A 46 7.97 -2.06 -0.40
C ALA A 46 7.21 -3.40 -0.43
N CYS A 47 5.93 -3.43 -0.76
CA CYS A 47 5.16 -4.68 -0.88
C CYS A 47 4.91 -5.10 -2.33
N ASP A 48 5.42 -4.32 -3.28
CA ASP A 48 5.28 -4.59 -4.70
C ASP A 48 6.39 -5.54 -5.18
N LEU A 49 6.13 -6.28 -6.24
CA LEU A 49 7.08 -7.14 -6.91
C LEU A 49 7.39 -6.59 -8.31
N GLU A 50 8.39 -7.16 -8.97
CA GLU A 50 8.75 -6.81 -10.36
C GLU A 50 8.24 -7.91 -11.29
N GLU A 51 7.92 -7.55 -12.54
CA GLU A 51 7.48 -8.48 -13.57
C GLU A 51 8.47 -8.57 -14.70
N TYR A 52 8.49 -9.76 -15.30
CA TYR A 52 9.43 -10.15 -16.31
C TYR A 52 8.70 -10.47 -17.61
N CYS A 53 9.34 -10.15 -18.73
CA CYS A 53 8.92 -10.65 -20.02
C CYS A 53 8.99 -12.17 -20.03
N ASN A 54 8.03 -12.79 -20.74
CA ASN A 54 7.92 -14.24 -20.87
C ASN A 54 8.59 -14.77 -22.15
N GLY A 55 9.16 -13.88 -22.99
CA GLY A 55 9.79 -14.25 -24.26
C GLY A 55 8.82 -14.58 -25.40
N THR A 56 7.51 -14.55 -25.17
CA THR A 56 6.47 -14.96 -26.14
C THR A 56 5.43 -13.88 -26.43
N SER A 57 5.39 -12.83 -25.61
CA SER A 57 4.50 -11.68 -25.75
C SER A 57 5.27 -10.37 -25.75
N GLU A 58 4.78 -9.40 -26.51
CA GLU A 58 5.30 -8.03 -26.57
C GLU A 58 4.83 -7.16 -25.39
N TRP A 59 3.77 -7.60 -24.71
CA TRP A 59 3.22 -6.95 -23.52
C TRP A 59 3.80 -7.57 -22.25
N CYS A 60 4.10 -6.72 -21.28
CA CYS A 60 4.40 -7.18 -19.92
C CYS A 60 3.18 -7.94 -19.38
N PRO A 61 3.37 -9.02 -18.59
CA PRO A 61 2.24 -9.71 -17.96
C PRO A 61 1.31 -8.72 -17.24
N GLU A 62 0.00 -8.84 -17.44
CA GLU A 62 -0.99 -7.95 -16.81
C GLU A 62 -1.19 -8.21 -15.31
N PHE A 63 -0.58 -9.27 -14.78
CA PHE A 63 -0.74 -9.66 -13.38
C PHE A 63 0.22 -8.87 -12.49
N ASP A 64 -0.30 -7.81 -11.88
CA ASP A 64 0.35 -7.07 -10.80
C ASP A 64 0.18 -7.84 -9.47
N ASP A 65 1.07 -8.82 -9.24
CA ASP A 65 1.13 -9.55 -7.98
C ASP A 65 2.04 -8.84 -6.99
N PHE A 66 1.76 -9.00 -5.71
CA PHE A 66 2.44 -8.31 -4.63
C PHE A 66 2.74 -9.28 -3.51
N MET A 67 3.58 -8.86 -2.56
CA MET A 67 3.86 -9.65 -1.37
C MET A 67 2.57 -9.96 -0.63
N ILE A 68 2.44 -11.20 -0.13
CA ILE A 68 1.25 -11.64 0.60
C ILE A 68 0.95 -10.70 1.78
N ASP A 69 -0.34 -10.48 2.02
CA ASP A 69 -0.78 -9.70 3.18
C ASP A 69 -0.19 -10.26 4.48
N GLY A 70 0.28 -9.36 5.34
CA GLY A 70 0.99 -9.71 6.57
C GLY A 70 2.50 -9.86 6.43
N SER A 71 3.07 -9.79 5.21
CA SER A 71 4.52 -9.72 5.03
C SER A 71 5.09 -8.47 5.70
N GLU A 72 6.16 -8.60 6.48
CA GLU A 72 6.76 -7.47 7.20
C GLU A 72 7.34 -6.42 6.24
N CYS A 73 7.17 -5.14 6.58
CA CYS A 73 7.78 -4.02 5.87
C CYS A 73 8.06 -2.85 6.83
N LEU A 74 8.88 -1.88 6.44
CA LEU A 74 9.31 -0.77 7.32
C LEU A 74 9.90 -1.26 8.67
N ASN A 75 10.71 -2.31 8.65
CA ASN A 75 11.39 -2.87 9.84
C ASN A 75 10.41 -3.17 11.01
N GLY A 76 9.30 -3.83 10.70
CA GLY A 76 8.31 -4.26 11.70
C GLY A 76 7.30 -3.20 12.11
N GLN A 77 7.40 -1.97 11.58
CA GLN A 77 6.44 -0.90 11.87
C GLN A 77 5.13 -1.05 11.08
N ALA A 78 5.15 -1.85 10.01
CA ALA A 78 3.99 -2.18 9.21
C ALA A 78 4.13 -3.56 8.57
N TYR A 79 3.03 -3.98 7.97
CA TYR A 79 2.90 -5.21 7.23
C TYR A 79 2.19 -4.90 5.91
N CYS A 80 2.46 -5.71 4.90
CA CYS A 80 1.84 -5.61 3.59
C CYS A 80 0.33 -5.81 3.71
N PHE A 81 -0.42 -4.93 3.06
CA PHE A 81 -1.87 -5.07 2.91
C PHE A 81 -2.28 -4.54 1.53
N ASN A 82 -2.82 -5.40 0.67
CA ASN A 82 -3.16 -5.11 -0.73
C ASN A 82 -2.02 -4.39 -1.48
N GLY A 83 -0.80 -4.94 -1.38
CA GLY A 83 0.40 -4.43 -2.05
C GLY A 83 0.91 -3.07 -1.52
N ARG A 84 0.39 -2.59 -0.38
CA ARG A 84 0.85 -1.36 0.27
C ARG A 84 1.54 -1.65 1.59
N CYS A 85 2.53 -0.81 1.89
CA CYS A 85 3.17 -0.74 3.19
C CYS A 85 2.99 0.67 3.76
N SER A 86 2.25 0.82 4.85
CA SER A 86 2.04 2.13 5.47
C SER A 86 1.98 1.99 6.98
N ASP A 87 2.94 2.60 7.67
CA ASP A 87 2.90 2.75 9.12
C ASP A 87 2.18 4.07 9.50
N ARG A 88 2.07 4.31 10.82
CA ARG A 88 1.42 5.52 11.34
C ARG A 88 2.20 6.78 11.02
N ASN A 89 3.54 6.75 11.02
CA ASN A 89 4.35 7.92 10.72
C ASN A 89 4.18 8.34 9.26
N THR A 90 4.27 7.38 8.34
CA THR A 90 4.06 7.63 6.91
C THR A 90 2.68 8.24 6.68
N ARG A 91 1.64 7.74 7.37
CA ARG A 91 0.30 8.31 7.26
C ARG A 91 0.21 9.75 7.76
N CYS A 92 0.81 10.06 8.91
CA CYS A 92 0.85 11.43 9.44
C CYS A 92 1.56 12.40 8.49
N SER A 93 2.71 12.01 7.94
CA SER A 93 3.45 12.85 6.99
C SER A 93 2.67 13.07 5.69
N MET A 94 1.88 12.09 5.23
CA MET A 94 1.00 12.23 4.06
C MET A 94 -0.20 13.14 4.32
N MET A 95 -0.74 13.16 5.55
CA MET A 95 -1.92 13.96 5.87
C MET A 95 -1.61 15.45 6.02
N PHE A 96 -0.45 15.80 6.60
CA PHE A 96 -0.13 17.17 6.98
C PHE A 96 1.08 17.80 6.25
N ASN A 97 1.62 17.14 5.21
CA ASN A 97 2.75 17.59 4.35
C ASN A 97 3.96 18.19 5.04
N ALA A 98 4.14 17.88 6.32
CA ALA A 98 5.24 18.36 7.12
C ALA A 98 6.00 17.14 7.59
N SER A 99 7.29 17.10 7.25
CA SER A 99 8.27 16.11 7.75
C SER A 99 8.28 15.98 9.27
N ASP A 100 7.69 16.97 9.95
CA ASP A 100 7.72 17.16 11.38
C ASP A 100 6.51 16.54 12.09
N PHE A 101 5.44 16.21 11.35
CA PHE A 101 4.31 15.44 11.92
C PHE A 101 4.62 13.94 11.90
N ARG A 102 4.59 13.37 13.11
CA ARG A 102 4.80 11.95 13.38
C ARG A 102 3.59 11.36 14.08
N ALA A 103 3.51 10.03 14.12
CA ALA A 103 2.50 9.36 14.92
C ALA A 103 2.62 9.81 16.39
N ALA A 104 1.49 10.17 16.98
CA ALA A 104 1.45 10.56 18.37
C ALA A 104 1.83 9.38 19.28
N PRO A 105 2.29 9.64 20.52
CA PRO A 105 2.53 8.59 21.50
C PRO A 105 1.29 7.71 21.75
N ALA A 106 1.53 6.47 22.18
CA ALA A 106 0.48 5.45 22.29
C ALA A 106 -0.70 5.83 23.19
N PHE A 107 -0.52 6.72 24.19
CA PHE A 107 -1.62 7.14 25.07
C PHE A 107 -2.73 7.87 24.30
N TYR A 108 -2.45 8.53 23.17
CA TYR A 108 -3.50 9.13 22.33
C TYR A 108 -4.45 8.07 21.76
N SER A 109 -3.97 6.83 21.60
CA SER A 109 -4.81 5.73 21.15
C SER A 109 -5.83 5.30 22.21
N GLU A 110 -5.61 5.58 23.50
CA GLU A 110 -6.57 5.26 24.58
C GLU A 110 -7.84 6.10 24.46
N ALA A 111 -7.76 7.33 23.93
CA ALA A 111 -8.93 8.17 23.68
C ALA A 111 -9.92 7.51 22.71
N THR A 112 -9.45 6.58 21.87
CA THR A 112 -10.30 5.91 20.88
C THR A 112 -11.37 5.01 21.49
N THR A 113 -11.23 4.60 22.75
CA THR A 113 -12.24 3.79 23.44
C THR A 113 -13.46 4.59 23.90
N GLN A 114 -13.39 5.93 23.87
CA GLN A 114 -14.42 6.83 24.43
C GLN A 114 -15.64 7.03 23.52
N ALA A 115 -15.64 6.50 22.29
CA ALA A 115 -16.75 6.63 21.35
C ALA A 115 -17.17 8.10 21.12
N SER A 116 -16.19 8.95 20.81
CA SER A 116 -16.39 10.40 20.70
C SER A 116 -15.78 10.96 19.43
N GLN A 117 -16.07 12.22 19.12
CA GLN A 117 -15.44 12.94 18.01
C GLN A 117 -13.92 13.16 18.13
N LEU A 118 -13.33 12.83 19.28
CA LEU A 118 -11.91 12.87 19.57
C LEU A 118 -11.31 11.46 19.67
N GLY A 119 -12.10 10.41 19.42
CA GLY A 119 -11.59 9.05 19.57
C GLY A 119 -12.65 8.01 19.26
N TYR A 120 -12.39 7.25 18.20
CA TYR A 120 -13.30 6.25 17.66
C TYR A 120 -12.56 5.22 16.82
N CYS A 121 -13.19 4.07 16.59
CA CYS A 121 -12.78 3.07 15.60
C CYS A 121 -13.64 3.13 14.33
N ASP A 122 -14.88 3.61 14.48
CA ASP A 122 -15.83 3.79 13.40
C ASP A 122 -16.80 4.93 13.74
N TYR A 123 -17.53 5.40 12.75
CA TYR A 123 -18.55 6.43 12.92
C TYR A 123 -19.60 6.32 11.80
N SER A 124 -20.83 6.75 12.00
CA SER A 124 -21.87 6.70 10.95
C SER A 124 -22.68 7.97 10.94
N MET A 125 -23.05 8.47 9.77
CA MET A 125 -23.95 9.64 9.67
C MET A 125 -25.29 9.34 10.34
N THR A 126 -25.79 10.26 11.16
CA THR A 126 -27.08 10.11 11.85
C THR A 126 -28.28 10.52 11.00
N GLY A 127 -28.05 11.04 9.78
CA GLY A 127 -29.10 11.42 8.83
C GLY A 127 -29.80 12.76 9.12
N ILE A 128 -29.47 13.43 10.24
CA ILE A 128 -30.16 14.66 10.71
C ILE A 128 -29.36 15.93 10.37
N SER A 129 -28.06 15.81 10.06
CA SER A 129 -27.21 16.89 9.56
C SER A 129 -25.93 16.30 8.94
N PRO A 130 -25.35 16.90 7.88
CA PRO A 130 -24.08 16.47 7.28
C PRO A 130 -22.87 16.51 8.24
N LEU A 131 -23.04 17.01 9.47
CA LEU A 131 -22.01 17.10 10.50
C LEU A 131 -22.32 16.29 11.77
N ALA A 132 -23.43 15.55 11.80
CA ALA A 132 -23.82 14.75 12.95
C ALA A 132 -23.44 13.28 12.71
N TYR A 133 -22.40 12.82 13.40
CA TYR A 133 -21.94 11.43 13.37
C TYR A 133 -22.23 10.74 14.71
N ASN A 134 -22.66 9.49 14.64
CA ASN A 134 -22.63 8.57 15.76
C ASN A 134 -21.27 7.90 15.77
N TYR A 135 -20.54 7.96 16.88
CA TYR A 135 -19.19 7.40 16.98
C TYR A 135 -19.21 6.06 17.71
N THR A 136 -18.43 5.11 17.21
CA THR A 136 -18.21 3.80 17.84
C THR A 136 -16.81 3.76 18.41
N GLY A 137 -16.72 3.58 19.73
CA GLY A 137 -15.45 3.44 20.43
C GLY A 137 -14.74 2.13 20.07
N CYS A 138 -13.41 2.17 20.12
CA CYS A 138 -12.60 0.96 20.02
C CYS A 138 -12.74 0.10 21.28
N SER A 139 -12.61 -1.22 21.12
CA SER A 139 -12.22 -2.08 22.24
C SER A 139 -10.76 -1.80 22.62
N HIS A 140 -10.34 -2.21 23.82
CA HIS A 140 -8.94 -2.08 24.24
C HIS A 140 -7.96 -2.79 23.28
N GLU A 141 -8.35 -3.92 22.69
CA GLU A 141 -7.52 -4.62 21.70
C GLU A 141 -7.35 -3.81 20.40
N ASN A 142 -8.37 -3.03 20.03
CA ASN A 142 -8.41 -2.28 18.78
C ASN A 142 -7.99 -0.81 18.91
N GLN A 143 -7.69 -0.34 20.12
CA GLN A 143 -7.45 1.09 20.38
C GLN A 143 -6.32 1.68 19.52
N ARG A 144 -5.31 0.86 19.17
CA ARG A 144 -4.20 1.26 18.28
C ARG A 144 -4.56 1.32 16.79
N CYS A 145 -5.78 0.95 16.39
CA CYS A 145 -6.23 0.90 14.99
C CYS A 145 -7.36 1.89 14.65
N GLY A 146 -7.84 2.67 15.63
CA GLY A 146 -8.85 3.69 15.43
C GLY A 146 -8.33 4.99 14.82
N LEU A 147 -8.85 6.11 15.30
CA LEU A 147 -8.42 7.46 14.91
C LEU A 147 -6.90 7.65 15.06
N LEU A 148 -6.25 8.15 14.01
CA LEU A 148 -4.82 8.42 14.01
C LEU A 148 -4.55 9.85 14.49
N TYR A 149 -3.87 9.95 15.63
CA TYR A 149 -3.28 11.20 16.10
C TYR A 149 -1.86 11.39 15.58
N CYS A 150 -1.55 12.61 15.17
CA CYS A 150 -0.25 13.05 14.73
C CYS A 150 0.25 14.18 15.64
N THR A 151 1.55 14.22 15.94
CA THR A 151 2.15 15.28 16.77
C THR A 151 3.35 15.91 16.06
N SER A 152 3.58 17.21 16.30
CA SER A 152 4.74 17.96 15.82
C SER A 152 5.29 18.88 16.93
N ASN A 153 6.59 19.13 16.90
CA ASN A 153 7.30 20.04 17.82
C ASN A 153 7.39 21.48 17.26
N ILE A 154 6.71 21.78 16.14
CA ILE A 154 6.74 23.13 15.53
C ILE A 154 6.10 24.14 16.50
N ALA A 155 6.83 25.23 16.78
CA ALA A 155 6.40 26.32 17.67
C ALA A 155 5.47 27.35 16.99
N SER A 156 5.28 27.28 15.67
CA SER A 156 4.45 28.24 14.93
C SER A 156 3.98 27.69 13.58
N GLY A 157 2.66 27.55 13.43
CA GLY A 157 1.99 27.20 12.16
C GLY A 157 0.93 26.14 12.38
N ASP A 158 -0.33 26.45 12.03
CA ASP A 158 -1.42 25.47 12.08
C ASP A 158 -1.13 24.32 11.09
N PRO A 159 -1.32 23.05 11.48
CA PRO A 159 -1.21 21.93 10.55
C PRO A 159 -2.21 22.10 9.41
N ILE A 160 -1.68 22.20 8.19
CA ILE A 160 -2.50 22.29 6.98
C ILE A 160 -2.70 20.86 6.46
N PRO A 161 -3.93 20.33 6.44
CA PRO A 161 -4.20 19.07 5.78
C PRO A 161 -3.95 19.22 4.28
N VAL A 162 -3.22 18.28 3.69
CA VAL A 162 -2.86 18.29 2.26
C VAL A 162 -3.43 17.11 1.49
N TRP A 163 -4.13 16.23 2.18
CA TRP A 163 -4.75 15.09 1.53
C TRP A 163 -5.70 15.58 0.44
N GLN A 164 -5.67 14.98 -0.74
CA GLN A 164 -6.50 15.42 -1.85
C GLN A 164 -7.98 15.39 -1.45
N GLY A 165 -8.64 16.54 -1.53
CA GLY A 165 -10.04 16.71 -1.15
C GLY A 165 -10.28 17.09 0.31
N ALA A 166 -9.23 17.19 1.15
CA ALA A 166 -9.34 17.72 2.50
C ALA A 166 -9.32 19.25 2.51
N ASN A 167 -10.08 19.84 3.42
CA ASN A 167 -10.09 21.26 3.74
C ASN A 167 -9.65 21.47 5.21
N LEU A 168 -9.39 22.72 5.58
CA LEU A 168 -8.99 23.07 6.96
C LEU A 168 -9.98 22.58 8.02
N ALA A 169 -11.28 22.55 7.70
CA ALA A 169 -12.34 22.10 8.62
C ALA A 169 -12.31 20.59 8.93
N ASP A 170 -11.65 19.79 8.09
CA ASP A 170 -11.53 18.34 8.27
C ASP A 170 -10.44 17.99 9.29
N ALA A 171 -9.52 18.91 9.56
CA ALA A 171 -8.47 18.77 10.56
C ALA A 171 -8.89 19.36 11.91
N LYS A 172 -8.57 18.67 13.00
CA LYS A 172 -8.68 19.20 14.36
C LYS A 172 -7.28 19.28 14.98
N VAL A 173 -6.99 20.43 15.60
CA VAL A 173 -5.67 20.80 16.09
C VAL A 173 -5.78 21.20 17.55
N PHE A 174 -4.84 20.72 18.36
CA PHE A 174 -4.80 20.93 19.79
C PHE A 174 -3.36 21.22 20.22
N GLU A 175 -3.18 22.20 21.10
CA GLU A 175 -1.94 22.34 21.85
C GLU A 175 -1.90 21.31 22.97
N GLY A 176 -0.75 20.68 23.17
CA GLY A 176 -0.54 19.69 24.21
C GLY A 176 0.91 19.67 24.70
N SER A 177 1.20 18.73 25.60
CA SER A 177 2.55 18.50 26.08
C SER A 177 2.84 17.00 26.14
N VAL A 178 3.99 16.59 25.61
CA VAL A 178 4.53 15.23 25.72
C VAL A 178 5.88 15.33 26.41
N ASN A 179 6.03 14.67 27.56
CA ASN A 179 7.27 14.70 28.35
C ASN A 179 7.79 16.13 28.61
N SER A 180 6.89 17.04 29.02
CA SER A 180 7.20 18.46 29.28
C SER A 180 7.66 19.26 28.05
N THR A 181 7.55 18.69 26.86
CA THR A 181 7.77 19.39 25.59
C THR A 181 6.41 19.79 25.03
N ASN A 182 6.23 21.07 24.68
CA ASN A 182 5.01 21.51 24.01
C ASN A 182 4.95 20.91 22.60
N VAL A 183 3.81 20.34 22.27
CA VAL A 183 3.55 19.74 20.96
C VAL A 183 2.22 20.23 20.41
N ILE A 184 2.12 20.25 19.09
CA ILE A 184 0.83 20.37 18.40
C ILE A 184 0.36 18.95 18.07
N ALA A 185 -0.80 18.58 18.59
CA ALA A 185 -1.49 17.34 18.24
C ALA A 185 -2.57 17.64 17.20
N ALA A 186 -2.66 16.82 16.16
CA ALA A 186 -3.64 16.96 15.11
C ALA A 186 -4.18 15.60 14.66
N PHE A 187 -5.43 15.59 14.23
CA PHE A 187 -6.00 14.47 13.47
C PHE A 187 -6.93 15.03 12.39
N MET A 188 -7.36 14.18 11.48
CA MET A 188 -8.29 14.54 10.42
C MET A 188 -9.46 13.55 10.43
N GLN A 189 -10.64 13.99 10.05
CA GLN A 189 -11.76 13.12 9.72
C GLN A 189 -12.22 13.50 8.32
N LEU A 190 -12.03 12.60 7.35
CA LEU A 190 -12.43 12.82 5.96
C LEU A 190 -13.33 11.66 5.51
N ASP A 191 -14.65 11.88 5.55
CA ASP A 191 -15.62 10.84 5.20
C ASP A 191 -15.68 10.63 3.67
N LEU A 192 -14.87 9.68 3.19
CA LEU A 192 -14.83 9.26 1.79
C LEU A 192 -15.65 7.97 1.54
N ARG A 193 -16.43 7.50 2.51
CA ARG A 193 -17.07 6.18 2.43
C ARG A 193 -18.18 6.12 1.40
N SER A 194 -18.83 7.25 1.12
CA SER A 194 -19.77 7.38 -0.01
C SER A 194 -19.10 7.07 -1.37
N SER A 195 -17.78 7.23 -1.46
CA SER A 195 -16.97 6.91 -2.63
C SER A 195 -16.27 5.55 -2.52
N GLY A 196 -16.61 4.74 -1.51
CA GLY A 196 -16.01 3.42 -1.27
C GLY A 196 -14.59 3.45 -0.69
N TYR A 197 -14.11 4.61 -0.26
CA TYR A 197 -12.78 4.74 0.35
C TYR A 197 -12.86 4.84 1.87
N ARG A 198 -11.88 4.23 2.54
CA ARG A 198 -11.71 4.36 3.99
C ARG A 198 -11.18 5.75 4.33
N ASP A 199 -11.66 6.32 5.44
CA ASP A 199 -11.19 7.60 5.95
C ASP A 199 -9.66 7.57 6.15
N PRO A 200 -8.90 8.45 5.48
CA PRO A 200 -7.45 8.51 5.61
C PRO A 200 -6.98 8.94 7.01
N GLY A 201 -7.85 9.56 7.82
CA GLY A 201 -7.60 9.97 9.20
C GLY A 201 -7.61 8.82 10.22
N LEU A 202 -8.06 7.63 9.84
CA LEU A 202 -7.92 6.43 10.65
C LEU A 202 -6.54 5.77 10.41
N VAL A 203 -6.03 5.03 11.40
CA VAL A 203 -4.78 4.26 11.29
C VAL A 203 -4.81 3.36 10.03
N PRO A 204 -3.78 3.36 9.18
CA PRO A 204 -3.80 2.62 7.91
C PRO A 204 -3.85 1.11 8.12
N ASN A 205 -4.52 0.41 7.20
CA ASN A 205 -4.42 -1.05 7.15
C ASN A 205 -2.95 -1.46 6.92
N GLY A 206 -2.53 -2.52 7.60
CA GLY A 206 -1.14 -2.99 7.64
C GLY A 206 -0.29 -2.35 8.74
N ALA A 207 -0.69 -1.27 9.41
CA ALA A 207 0.10 -0.73 10.52
C ALA A 207 0.21 -1.72 11.68
N GLU A 208 1.40 -1.86 12.26
CA GLU A 208 1.62 -2.71 13.43
C GLU A 208 0.71 -2.29 14.59
N CYS A 209 0.04 -3.21 15.27
CA CYS A 209 -0.78 -2.90 16.44
C CYS A 209 -0.48 -3.77 17.66
N GLY A 210 0.35 -4.79 17.47
CA GLY A 210 0.99 -5.58 18.52
C GLY A 210 1.97 -6.57 17.88
N THR A 211 2.68 -7.32 18.70
CA THR A 211 3.57 -8.39 18.23
C THR A 211 2.80 -9.37 17.34
N GLY A 212 3.23 -9.53 16.08
CA GLY A 212 2.59 -10.41 15.11
C GLY A 212 1.17 -9.98 14.71
N ARG A 213 0.83 -8.69 14.85
CA ARG A 213 -0.51 -8.15 14.61
C ARG A 213 -0.49 -6.86 13.80
N MET A 214 -1.49 -6.71 12.94
CA MET A 214 -1.66 -5.53 12.08
C MET A 214 -3.08 -4.99 12.15
N CYS A 215 -3.24 -3.69 11.86
CA CYS A 215 -4.55 -3.08 11.70
C CYS A 215 -5.19 -3.51 10.38
N VAL A 216 -6.43 -3.96 10.43
CA VAL A 216 -7.30 -4.17 9.25
C VAL A 216 -8.67 -3.65 9.62
N ASP A 217 -9.15 -2.64 8.90
CA ASP A 217 -10.48 -2.04 9.07
C ASP A 217 -10.78 -1.65 10.53
N SER A 218 -9.81 -0.95 11.12
CA SER A 218 -9.82 -0.51 12.52
C SER A 218 -9.77 -1.63 13.57
N GLN A 219 -9.50 -2.88 13.17
CA GLN A 219 -9.32 -4.01 14.09
C GLN A 219 -7.85 -4.45 14.15
N CYS A 220 -7.36 -4.79 15.35
CA CYS A 220 -6.02 -5.34 15.52
C CYS A 220 -6.06 -6.86 15.37
N VAL A 221 -5.69 -7.35 14.19
CA VAL A 221 -5.82 -8.77 13.83
C VAL A 221 -4.47 -9.48 13.82
N ALA A 222 -4.48 -10.78 14.11
CA ALA A 222 -3.31 -11.63 13.97
C ALA A 222 -2.90 -11.75 12.50
N ILE A 223 -1.60 -11.69 12.25
CA ILE A 223 -1.04 -11.91 10.92
C ILE A 223 -1.22 -13.38 10.55
N ASN A 224 -1.68 -13.62 9.32
CA ASN A 224 -1.91 -14.96 8.82
C ASN A 224 -1.31 -15.13 7.41
N THR A 225 -0.11 -15.70 7.35
CA THR A 225 0.62 -16.02 6.11
C THR A 225 0.56 -17.52 5.75
N THR A 226 -0.35 -18.28 6.37
CA THR A 226 -0.43 -19.76 6.26
C THR A 226 -0.69 -20.29 4.85
N ARG A 227 -1.17 -19.45 3.93
CA ARG A 227 -1.38 -19.80 2.52
C ARG A 227 -0.08 -19.97 1.73
N CYS A 228 1.07 -19.64 2.34
CA CYS A 228 2.33 -19.63 1.63
C CYS A 228 3.14 -20.94 1.77
N PRO A 229 3.69 -21.48 0.68
CA PRO A 229 4.79 -22.44 0.77
C PRO A 229 6.01 -21.79 1.43
N ASN A 230 6.79 -22.56 2.20
CA ASN A 230 8.10 -22.10 2.65
C ASN A 230 9.00 -21.91 1.42
N CYS A 231 9.28 -20.67 1.03
CA CYS A 231 10.18 -20.34 -0.08
C CYS A 231 11.66 -20.62 0.25
N ASN A 232 11.93 -21.52 1.21
CA ASN A 232 13.24 -21.94 1.71
C ASN A 232 14.17 -20.77 2.08
N GLY A 233 13.60 -19.63 2.49
CA GLY A 233 14.36 -18.41 2.78
C GLY A 233 14.99 -17.71 1.56
N ASN A 234 14.68 -18.15 0.34
CA ASN A 234 15.28 -17.64 -0.91
C ASN A 234 14.25 -16.94 -1.82
N GLY A 235 13.29 -16.27 -1.20
CA GLY A 235 12.23 -15.58 -1.93
C GLY A 235 11.16 -15.00 -1.03
N TRP A 236 10.19 -14.35 -1.66
CA TRP A 236 9.02 -13.76 -1.02
C TRP A 236 7.77 -14.49 -1.46
N CYS A 237 6.80 -14.54 -0.56
CA CYS A 237 5.49 -15.07 -0.91
C CYS A 237 4.66 -14.02 -1.63
N THR A 238 3.99 -14.43 -2.69
CA THR A 238 3.03 -13.57 -3.38
C THR A 238 1.62 -13.73 -2.81
N GLN A 239 0.75 -12.76 -3.07
CA GLN A 239 -0.66 -12.82 -2.70
C GLN A 239 -1.38 -13.99 -3.37
N SER A 240 -0.91 -14.42 -4.55
CA SER A 240 -1.40 -15.62 -5.24
C SER A 240 -0.93 -16.95 -4.62
N GLY A 241 -0.15 -16.92 -3.54
CA GLY A 241 0.33 -18.11 -2.84
C GLY A 241 1.51 -18.81 -3.53
N GLN A 242 2.27 -18.07 -4.33
CA GLN A 242 3.44 -18.56 -5.05
C GLN A 242 4.73 -17.97 -4.46
N CYS A 243 5.88 -18.61 -4.72
CA CYS A 243 7.18 -18.07 -4.32
C CYS A 243 7.77 -17.22 -5.45
N PHE A 244 7.96 -15.94 -5.15
CA PHE A 244 8.81 -15.05 -5.92
C PHE A 244 10.26 -15.22 -5.46
N CYS A 245 11.06 -15.92 -6.26
CA CYS A 245 12.43 -16.30 -5.89
C CYS A 245 13.40 -15.11 -6.00
N SER A 246 14.40 -15.09 -5.13
CA SER A 246 15.56 -14.22 -5.28
C SER A 246 16.39 -14.61 -6.50
N PRO A 247 17.17 -13.69 -7.10
CA PRO A 247 18.02 -14.00 -8.25
C PRO A 247 18.91 -15.23 -8.00
N GLY A 248 18.94 -16.16 -8.97
CA GLY A 248 19.68 -17.43 -8.87
C GLY A 248 18.89 -18.59 -8.27
N PHE A 249 17.65 -18.38 -7.84
CA PHE A 249 16.75 -19.42 -7.36
C PHE A 249 15.53 -19.56 -8.29
N ALA A 250 15.00 -20.79 -8.39
CA ALA A 250 13.79 -21.08 -9.18
C ALA A 250 12.70 -21.65 -8.27
N PRO A 251 11.42 -21.33 -8.53
CA PRO A 251 10.32 -21.92 -7.78
C PRO A 251 10.24 -23.44 -8.01
N PRO A 252 9.71 -24.23 -7.05
CA PRO A 252 9.45 -25.65 -7.26
C PRO A 252 8.58 -25.87 -8.51
N LYS A 253 8.86 -26.91 -9.31
CA LYS A 253 8.02 -27.26 -10.45
C LYS A 253 6.60 -27.56 -9.95
N LEU A 254 5.62 -26.75 -10.38
CA LEU A 254 4.21 -26.92 -10.01
C LEU A 254 3.63 -28.23 -10.58
N PRO A 255 2.61 -28.84 -9.94
CA PRO A 255 1.89 -29.99 -10.49
C PRO A 255 1.24 -29.68 -11.85
N ALA A 256 1.10 -30.70 -12.70
CA ALA A 256 0.45 -30.57 -14.01
C ALA A 256 -0.99 -30.04 -13.86
N GLY A 257 -1.34 -28.98 -14.59
CA GLY A 257 -2.68 -28.35 -14.58
C GLY A 257 -2.73 -26.96 -13.91
N TRP A 258 -1.65 -26.51 -13.27
CA TRP A 258 -1.52 -25.13 -12.77
C TRP A 258 -0.89 -24.24 -13.83
N ASN A 259 -1.72 -23.43 -14.51
CA ASN A 259 -1.24 -22.45 -15.49
C ASN A 259 -1.02 -21.10 -14.80
N GLY A 260 0.17 -20.87 -14.23
CA GLY A 260 0.50 -19.55 -13.68
C GLY A 260 1.96 -19.24 -13.31
N ARG A 261 2.57 -18.35 -14.11
CA ARG A 261 2.89 -16.93 -13.77
C ARG A 261 4.20 -16.53 -13.08
N LEU A 262 4.96 -17.45 -12.48
CA LEU A 262 6.29 -17.15 -11.90
C LEU A 262 7.46 -17.77 -12.68
N HIS A 263 7.16 -18.44 -13.80
CA HIS A 263 8.14 -19.02 -14.70
C HIS A 263 8.98 -17.99 -15.44
N ASP A 264 8.55 -16.74 -15.50
CA ASP A 264 9.24 -15.70 -16.27
C ASP A 264 10.41 -15.07 -15.53
N GLN A 265 10.61 -15.39 -14.24
CA GLN A 265 11.83 -15.01 -13.54
C GLN A 265 13.05 -15.64 -14.23
N PRO A 266 14.22 -14.96 -14.24
CA PRO A 266 15.44 -15.55 -14.77
C PRO A 266 15.73 -16.89 -14.08
N SER A 267 15.83 -17.97 -14.86
CA SER A 267 16.40 -19.22 -14.35
C SER A 267 17.91 -19.06 -14.17
N ALA A 268 18.48 -19.80 -13.21
CA ALA A 268 19.92 -19.92 -13.01
C ALA A 268 20.64 -20.44 -14.26
#